data_AF-A0AAE0FPS0-F1
#
_entry.id   AF-A0AAE0FPS0-F1
#
_cell.length_a   1.000
_cell.length_b   1.000
_cell.length_c   1.000
_cell.angle_alpha   90.00
_cell.angle_beta   90.00
_cell.angle_gamma   90.00
#
_symmetry.space_group_name_H-M   'P 1'
#
loop_
_entity.id
_entity.type
_entity.pdbx_description
1 polymer ?
#
loop_
_entity_poly.entity_id
_entity_poly.type
_entity_poly.pdbx_seq_one_letter_code
_entity_poly.pdbx_strand_id
1 'polypeptide(L)'
;EGLQTAAQILDFHEVQVGVPAGGVAVPLLPYTIKDTFQNWDKTEFLEKKILARHRKDLLTPTETTSACSAGGQLQAYAAGSTTTSVTPQGFVASFTGDSNGIPKWDKVLLGLCSKDPLSGLAHQTAFKQMSQQFINALQQPDVFMVISAPNTDKLFSWDSLQNLLYIMGWNFFMQQSFKTASEAQNDDDSKPNTVLILKFNSKKSMKELVGTDSAATKGWVLGNALNKDVSEVQKWLNDYFKTPDDEEVKALYDKFNTVVEDKNWNGIMCLNATIDFKDLPSPVKAVCGGMKDILKNFRAHHLGVELSQTDANKSTGAMEMLKSNLFGLALYDDDSIKSTLQGAGPSPDLATMVQDDPAPADKSFKFQVKYMHVLFLQSKIAKFDCKIYLTTKALFRESVKVEQEGTTPQPDEWTFIILGHYTQPTDEGTGKYSFEADNIKVTFLKSKIIEELTLEKVSLRCSFNKI
;
A
#
# COMPACT_ATOMS: atom_id res chain seq x y z
N GLU A 1 11.09 17.96 -52.22
CA GLU A 1 9.77 17.36 -52.49
C GLU A 1 9.97 15.85 -52.59
N GLY A 2 9.37 14.95 -51.80
CA GLY A 2 8.47 15.07 -50.67
C GLY A 2 8.65 13.82 -49.79
N LEU A 3 8.63 14.03 -48.48
CA LEU A 3 8.55 12.99 -47.45
C LEU A 3 7.13 12.42 -47.44
N GLN A 4 6.98 11.10 -47.55
CA GLN A 4 5.80 10.40 -47.04
C GLN A 4 6.22 9.61 -45.80
N THR A 5 6.00 10.23 -44.65
CA THR A 5 5.96 9.58 -43.34
C THR A 5 4.68 8.75 -43.28
N ALA A 6 4.82 7.43 -43.35
CA ALA A 6 3.75 6.51 -42.95
C ALA A 6 3.58 6.64 -41.43
N ALA A 7 2.54 7.35 -41.00
CA ALA A 7 2.09 7.30 -39.62
C ALA A 7 1.58 5.87 -39.35
N GLN A 8 2.39 5.06 -38.67
CA GLN A 8 1.89 3.84 -38.03
C GLN A 8 0.91 4.28 -36.95
N ILE A 9 -0.37 4.15 -37.28
CA ILE A 9 -1.47 4.22 -36.31
C ILE A 9 -1.19 3.10 -35.30
N LEU A 10 -1.09 3.45 -34.02
CA LEU A 10 -0.99 2.51 -32.91
C LEU A 10 -2.17 1.53 -33.02
N ASP A 11 -1.90 0.28 -33.37
CA ASP A 11 -2.90 -0.78 -33.38
C ASP A 11 -3.44 -0.95 -31.95
N PHE A 12 -4.63 -0.44 -31.74
CA PHE A 12 -5.43 -0.72 -30.56
C PHE A 12 -5.87 -2.19 -30.63
N HIS A 13 -5.18 -3.08 -29.92
CA HIS A 13 -5.65 -4.45 -29.75
C HIS A 13 -6.90 -4.44 -28.86
N GLU A 14 -8.07 -4.46 -29.50
CA GLU A 14 -9.34 -4.68 -28.81
C GLU A 14 -9.27 -5.96 -28.00
N VAL A 15 -9.55 -5.85 -26.70
CA VAL A 15 -9.85 -7.01 -25.86
C VAL A 15 -11.13 -7.62 -26.41
N GLN A 16 -11.01 -8.75 -27.11
CA GLN A 16 -12.14 -9.46 -27.69
C GLN A 16 -13.11 -9.87 -26.58
N VAL A 17 -14.29 -9.25 -26.56
CA VAL A 17 -15.40 -9.68 -25.71
C VAL A 17 -16.02 -10.89 -26.38
N GLY A 18 -15.99 -12.04 -25.72
CA GLY A 18 -16.57 -13.28 -26.25
C GLY A 18 -18.07 -13.10 -26.50
N VAL A 19 -18.49 -13.14 -27.77
CA VAL A 19 -19.91 -13.16 -28.14
C VAL A 19 -20.38 -14.61 -28.09
N PRO A 20 -21.53 -14.92 -27.45
CA PRO A 20 -22.10 -16.26 -27.45
C PRO A 20 -22.30 -16.80 -28.88
N ALA A 21 -21.96 -18.07 -29.11
CA ALA A 21 -22.16 -18.72 -30.41
C ALA A 21 -23.67 -18.83 -30.70
N GLY A 22 -24.15 -18.00 -31.64
CA GLY A 22 -25.57 -17.83 -31.96
C GLY A 22 -25.94 -16.36 -31.82
N GLY A 23 -25.76 -15.59 -32.91
CA GLY A 23 -25.85 -14.14 -32.94
C GLY A 23 -26.88 -13.53 -31.98
N VAL A 24 -26.39 -12.80 -30.98
CA VAL A 24 -27.21 -12.12 -29.99
C VAL A 24 -27.73 -10.82 -30.62
N ALA A 25 -29.05 -10.62 -30.65
CA ALA A 25 -29.64 -9.36 -31.10
C ALA A 25 -29.37 -8.27 -30.04
N VAL A 26 -28.47 -7.35 -30.36
CA VAL A 26 -28.06 -6.27 -29.44
C VAL A 26 -28.90 -5.02 -29.75
N PRO A 27 -29.68 -4.48 -28.79
CA PRO A 27 -30.52 -3.32 -29.04
C PRO A 27 -29.68 -2.07 -29.30
N LEU A 28 -29.77 -1.51 -30.50
CA LEU A 28 -29.12 -0.25 -30.86
C LEU A 28 -30.08 0.92 -30.68
N LEU A 29 -29.55 2.05 -30.21
CA LEU A 29 -30.28 3.29 -30.22
C LEU A 29 -30.26 3.85 -31.66
N PRO A 30 -31.41 4.17 -32.27
CA PRO A 30 -31.44 4.73 -33.61
C PRO A 30 -30.90 6.17 -33.59
N TYR A 31 -29.69 6.37 -34.10
CA TYR A 31 -29.03 7.70 -34.18
C TYR A 31 -29.48 8.54 -35.38
N THR A 32 -30.49 8.11 -36.14
CA THR A 32 -30.84 8.69 -37.45
C THR A 32 -31.66 9.98 -37.39
N ILE A 33 -31.93 10.55 -36.21
CA ILE A 33 -32.71 11.78 -36.10
C ILE A 33 -32.01 12.76 -35.13
N LYS A 34 -30.87 13.33 -35.56
CA LYS A 34 -30.15 14.36 -34.79
C LYS A 34 -30.92 15.68 -34.67
N ASP A 35 -31.82 15.98 -35.60
CA ASP A 35 -32.41 17.32 -35.72
C ASP A 35 -33.79 17.49 -35.06
N THR A 36 -34.35 16.46 -34.41
CA THR A 36 -35.71 16.52 -33.84
C THR A 36 -35.81 16.19 -32.35
N PHE A 37 -34.72 15.76 -31.70
CA PHE A 37 -34.73 15.42 -30.27
C PHE A 37 -34.26 16.60 -29.40
N GLN A 38 -35.22 17.33 -28.80
CA GLN A 38 -34.97 18.40 -27.84
C GLN A 38 -34.43 17.93 -26.46
N ASN A 39 -34.13 16.64 -26.26
CA ASN A 39 -33.74 16.08 -24.95
C ASN A 39 -32.55 15.13 -25.06
N TRP A 40 -31.43 15.62 -25.58
CA TRP A 40 -30.20 14.83 -25.73
C TRP A 40 -29.74 14.18 -24.42
N ASP A 41 -29.88 14.87 -23.29
CA ASP A 41 -29.51 14.36 -21.96
C ASP A 41 -30.29 13.10 -21.56
N LYS A 42 -31.55 12.98 -21.98
CA LYS A 42 -32.38 11.79 -21.69
C LYS A 42 -32.01 10.60 -22.58
N THR A 43 -31.62 10.88 -23.81
CA THR A 43 -31.16 9.88 -24.77
C THR A 43 -29.79 9.34 -24.39
N GLU A 44 -28.87 10.22 -23.95
CA GLU A 44 -27.58 9.84 -23.41
C GLU A 44 -27.71 9.05 -22.10
N PHE A 45 -28.65 9.43 -21.23
CA PHE A 45 -28.98 8.67 -20.03
C PHE A 45 -29.49 7.26 -20.38
N LEU A 46 -30.43 7.13 -21.32
CA LEU A 46 -30.96 5.84 -21.78
C LEU A 46 -29.85 4.95 -22.34
N GLU A 47 -28.98 5.49 -23.19
CA GLU A 47 -27.86 4.77 -23.78
C GLU A 47 -26.86 4.32 -22.70
N LYS A 48 -26.41 5.22 -21.84
CA LYS A 48 -25.36 4.95 -20.84
C LYS A 48 -25.83 4.12 -19.65
N LYS A 49 -27.08 4.27 -19.20
CA LYS A 49 -27.57 3.63 -17.97
C LYS A 49 -28.37 2.36 -18.21
N ILE A 50 -29.08 2.27 -19.33
CA ILE A 50 -30.04 1.18 -19.58
C ILE A 50 -29.55 0.30 -20.72
N LEU A 51 -29.33 0.86 -21.91
CA LEU A 51 -28.96 0.05 -23.09
C LEU A 51 -27.57 -0.55 -22.94
N ALA A 52 -26.54 0.23 -22.59
CA ALA A 52 -25.18 -0.29 -22.40
C ALA A 52 -25.11 -1.42 -21.36
N ARG A 53 -25.90 -1.31 -20.27
CA ARG A 53 -26.00 -2.34 -19.24
C ARG A 53 -26.69 -3.60 -19.78
N HIS A 54 -27.80 -3.43 -20.48
CA HIS A 54 -28.55 -4.56 -21.04
C HIS A 54 -27.75 -5.30 -22.14
N ARG A 55 -27.02 -4.58 -22.99
CA ARG A 55 -26.08 -5.18 -23.95
C ARG A 55 -25.00 -5.99 -23.24
N LYS A 56 -24.45 -5.44 -22.14
CA LYS A 56 -23.45 -6.13 -21.32
C LYS A 56 -24.01 -7.41 -20.70
N ASP A 57 -25.23 -7.37 -20.17
CA ASP A 57 -25.88 -8.55 -19.58
C ASP A 57 -26.14 -9.64 -20.65
N LEU A 58 -26.52 -9.26 -21.87
CA LEU A 58 -26.72 -10.17 -23.01
C LEU A 58 -25.41 -10.75 -23.58
N LEU A 59 -24.31 -10.01 -23.48
CA LEU A 59 -22.97 -10.43 -23.94
C LEU A 59 -22.15 -11.13 -22.85
N THR A 60 -22.66 -11.19 -21.61
CA THR A 60 -22.02 -11.96 -20.54
C THR A 60 -22.48 -13.41 -20.66
N PRO A 61 -21.59 -14.38 -20.94
CA PRO A 61 -22.00 -15.78 -21.04
C PRO A 61 -22.60 -16.22 -19.70
N THR A 62 -23.89 -16.55 -19.70
CA THR A 62 -24.49 -17.33 -18.60
C THR A 62 -23.79 -18.69 -18.60
N GLU A 63 -23.54 -19.27 -17.43
CA GLU A 63 -22.70 -20.46 -17.17
C GLU A 63 -23.14 -21.78 -17.85
N THR A 64 -23.46 -21.75 -19.13
CA THR A 64 -23.67 -22.93 -19.96
C THR A 64 -22.51 -23.04 -20.93
N THR A 65 -21.64 -24.00 -20.64
CA THR A 65 -20.68 -24.66 -21.53
C THR A 65 -21.06 -24.52 -23.01
N SER A 66 -20.53 -23.51 -23.69
CA SER A 66 -20.50 -23.46 -25.15
C SER A 66 -19.35 -22.55 -25.55
N ALA A 67 -18.36 -23.17 -26.18
CA ALA A 67 -17.16 -22.55 -26.68
C ALA A 67 -17.49 -21.35 -27.58
N CYS A 68 -16.72 -20.27 -27.44
CA CYS A 68 -16.68 -19.19 -28.42
C CYS A 68 -16.22 -19.78 -29.77
N SER A 69 -17.13 -19.92 -30.72
CA SER A 69 -16.78 -20.21 -32.11
C SER A 69 -17.45 -19.22 -33.06
N ALA A 70 -16.58 -18.50 -33.79
CA ALA A 70 -16.73 -17.92 -35.12
C ALA A 70 -16.83 -16.39 -35.22
N GLY A 71 -15.85 -15.78 -35.92
CA GLY A 71 -16.14 -14.70 -36.87
C GLY A 71 -15.12 -13.58 -37.07
N GLY A 72 -14.20 -13.32 -36.13
CA GLY A 72 -13.08 -12.39 -36.32
C GLY A 72 -11.78 -13.18 -36.41
N GLN A 73 -10.81 -12.77 -37.23
CA GLN A 73 -9.50 -13.43 -37.33
C GLN A 73 -8.87 -13.59 -35.95
N LEU A 74 -9.00 -14.78 -35.36
CA LEU A 74 -8.21 -15.22 -34.22
C LEU A 74 -6.78 -15.30 -34.73
N GLN A 75 -5.95 -14.32 -34.37
CA GLN A 75 -4.52 -14.54 -34.39
C GLN A 75 -4.28 -15.64 -33.35
N ALA A 76 -4.11 -16.88 -33.83
CA ALA A 76 -3.89 -18.03 -32.96
C ALA A 76 -2.63 -17.76 -32.13
N TYR A 77 -2.80 -17.63 -30.82
CA TYR A 77 -1.66 -17.51 -29.92
C TYR A 77 -0.96 -18.87 -29.90
N ALA A 78 0.34 -18.90 -30.19
CA ALA A 78 1.10 -20.15 -30.08
C ALA A 78 1.03 -20.63 -28.63
N ALA A 79 0.75 -21.92 -28.43
CA ALA A 79 0.70 -22.51 -27.11
C ALA A 79 2.03 -22.24 -26.37
N GLY A 80 1.94 -21.57 -25.21
CA GLY A 80 3.10 -21.17 -24.41
C GLY A 80 3.76 -19.83 -24.77
N SER A 81 3.33 -19.11 -25.80
CA SER A 81 3.79 -17.72 -26.03
C SER A 81 3.02 -16.73 -25.17
N THR A 82 3.73 -15.93 -24.38
CA THR A 82 3.13 -14.85 -23.58
C THR A 82 3.02 -13.58 -24.42
N THR A 83 1.81 -13.04 -24.53
CA THR A 83 1.56 -11.74 -25.15
C THR A 83 1.11 -10.74 -24.10
N THR A 84 1.39 -9.45 -24.29
CA THR A 84 0.99 -8.40 -23.36
C THR A 84 0.14 -7.35 -24.05
N SER A 85 -0.83 -6.81 -23.30
CA SER A 85 -1.69 -5.71 -23.73
C SER A 85 -2.01 -4.81 -22.54
N VAL A 86 -2.66 -3.67 -22.79
CA VAL A 86 -3.04 -2.69 -21.77
C VAL A 86 -4.55 -2.69 -21.57
N THR A 87 -5.01 -2.76 -20.32
CA THR A 87 -6.44 -2.67 -20.00
C THR A 87 -6.96 -1.24 -20.15
N PRO A 88 -8.28 -1.00 -20.24
CA PRO A 88 -8.83 0.36 -20.31
C PRO A 88 -8.45 1.26 -19.11
N GLN A 89 -8.07 0.66 -17.98
CA GLN A 89 -7.64 1.33 -16.76
C GLN A 89 -6.13 1.63 -16.74
N GLY A 90 -5.39 1.19 -17.76
CA GLY A 90 -3.94 1.40 -17.89
C GLY A 90 -3.07 0.30 -17.29
N PHE A 91 -3.64 -0.86 -16.93
CA PHE A 91 -2.85 -1.98 -16.41
C PHE A 91 -2.23 -2.81 -17.54
N VAL A 92 -1.04 -3.36 -17.32
CA VAL A 92 -0.45 -4.32 -18.25
C VAL A 92 -0.94 -5.72 -17.91
N ALA A 93 -1.63 -6.34 -18.87
CA ALA A 93 -2.13 -7.70 -18.79
C ALA A 93 -1.26 -8.63 -19.64
N SER A 94 -0.94 -9.82 -19.11
CA SER A 94 -0.25 -10.89 -19.82
C SER A 94 -1.22 -12.03 -20.12
N PHE A 95 -1.15 -12.55 -21.34
CA PHE A 95 -2.00 -13.61 -21.85
C PHE A 95 -1.14 -14.79 -22.29
N THR A 96 -1.60 -16.01 -22.03
CA THR A 96 -0.98 -17.24 -22.50
C THR A 96 -1.98 -17.99 -23.36
N GLY A 97 -1.54 -18.50 -24.51
CA GLY A 97 -2.38 -19.36 -25.35
C GLY A 97 -2.56 -20.73 -24.69
N ASP A 98 -3.81 -21.20 -24.58
CA ASP A 98 -4.09 -22.58 -24.18
C ASP A 98 -3.77 -23.59 -25.33
N SER A 99 -4.00 -24.89 -25.10
CA SER A 99 -3.77 -25.93 -26.10
C SER A 99 -4.62 -25.78 -27.37
N ASN A 100 -5.66 -24.95 -27.31
CA ASN A 100 -6.55 -24.64 -28.43
C ASN A 100 -6.27 -23.25 -29.04
N GLY A 101 -5.21 -22.56 -28.59
CA GLY A 101 -4.81 -21.23 -29.06
C GLY A 101 -5.70 -20.10 -28.54
N ILE A 102 -6.54 -20.35 -27.54
CA ILE A 102 -7.41 -19.35 -26.91
C ILE A 102 -6.59 -18.58 -25.88
N PRO A 103 -6.58 -17.23 -25.92
CA PRO A 103 -5.84 -16.43 -24.95
C PRO A 103 -6.47 -16.53 -23.56
N LYS A 104 -5.69 -16.97 -22.59
CA LYS A 104 -6.03 -17.00 -21.17
C LYS A 104 -5.24 -15.93 -20.41
N TRP A 105 -5.93 -15.14 -19.59
CA TRP A 105 -5.29 -14.18 -18.70
C TRP A 105 -4.40 -14.91 -17.69
N ASP A 106 -3.11 -14.56 -17.68
CA ASP A 106 -2.12 -15.13 -16.76
C ASP A 106 -1.83 -14.18 -15.60
N LYS A 107 -1.57 -12.91 -15.92
CA LYS A 107 -1.11 -11.90 -14.96
C LYS A 107 -1.67 -10.52 -15.26
N VAL A 108 -2.03 -9.75 -14.22
CA VAL A 108 -2.31 -8.31 -14.31
C VAL A 108 -1.34 -7.57 -13.40
N LEU A 109 -0.48 -6.76 -14.01
CA LEU A 109 0.53 -5.99 -13.31
C LEU A 109 -0.08 -4.72 -12.71
N LEU A 110 0.09 -4.57 -11.41
CA LEU A 110 -0.46 -3.50 -10.59
C LEU A 110 0.57 -2.39 -10.32
N GLY A 111 1.85 -2.77 -10.20
CA GLY A 111 2.94 -1.84 -10.02
C GLY A 111 4.30 -2.51 -10.19
N LEU A 112 5.27 -1.71 -10.60
CA LEU A 112 6.67 -2.09 -10.77
C LEU A 112 7.54 -1.22 -9.85
N CYS A 113 8.21 -1.86 -8.91
CA CYS A 113 9.09 -1.18 -7.96
C CYS A 113 10.52 -1.07 -8.53
N SER A 114 11.34 -0.29 -7.83
CA SER A 114 12.79 -0.27 -8.07
C SER A 114 13.38 -1.69 -7.95
N LYS A 115 14.48 -1.96 -8.65
CA LYS A 115 15.28 -3.16 -8.40
C LYS A 115 15.77 -3.15 -6.96
N ASP A 116 15.66 -4.29 -6.30
CA ASP A 116 16.35 -4.50 -5.04
C ASP A 116 17.87 -4.58 -5.32
N PRO A 117 18.70 -3.78 -4.64
CA PRO A 117 20.16 -3.81 -4.79
C PRO A 117 20.79 -5.18 -4.48
N LEU A 118 20.16 -5.99 -3.61
CA LEU A 118 20.71 -7.28 -3.18
C LEU A 118 20.38 -8.41 -4.17
N SER A 119 19.14 -8.49 -4.65
CA SER A 119 18.73 -9.52 -5.62
C SER A 119 18.89 -9.10 -7.10
N GLY A 120 19.00 -7.79 -7.38
CA GLY A 120 19.05 -7.25 -8.74
C GLY A 120 17.74 -7.36 -9.52
N LEU A 121 16.69 -7.92 -8.91
CA LEU A 121 15.38 -8.14 -9.51
C LEU A 121 14.45 -6.97 -9.18
N ALA A 122 13.62 -6.57 -10.15
CA ALA A 122 12.54 -5.62 -9.90
C ALA A 122 11.41 -6.34 -9.19
N HIS A 123 11.01 -5.83 -8.03
CA HIS A 123 9.81 -6.31 -7.36
C HIS A 123 8.58 -5.83 -8.13
N GLN A 124 7.66 -6.75 -8.39
CA GLN A 124 6.44 -6.47 -9.11
C GLN A 124 5.25 -6.88 -8.27
N THR A 125 4.24 -6.02 -8.25
CA THR A 125 2.94 -6.33 -7.66
C THR A 125 2.01 -6.74 -8.79
N ALA A 126 1.40 -7.93 -8.69
CA ALA A 126 0.53 -8.43 -9.75
C ALA A 126 -0.47 -9.46 -9.23
N PHE A 127 -1.68 -9.44 -9.77
CA PHE A 127 -2.61 -10.55 -9.64
C PHE A 127 -2.26 -11.66 -10.64
N LYS A 128 -2.28 -12.92 -10.19
CA LYS A 128 -2.20 -14.12 -11.03
C LYS A 128 -3.42 -14.99 -10.79
N GLN A 129 -3.64 -15.97 -11.67
CA GLN A 129 -4.64 -17.04 -11.48
C GLN A 129 -6.04 -16.51 -11.12
N MET A 130 -6.47 -15.45 -11.80
CA MET A 130 -7.75 -14.79 -11.55
C MET A 130 -8.91 -15.55 -12.19
N SER A 131 -10.06 -15.54 -11.53
CA SER A 131 -11.33 -15.96 -12.14
C SER A 131 -11.77 -15.03 -13.26
N GLN A 132 -12.60 -15.54 -14.18
CA GLN A 132 -13.20 -14.71 -15.24
C GLN A 132 -14.06 -13.57 -14.66
N GLN A 133 -14.73 -13.81 -13.53
CA GLN A 133 -15.51 -12.78 -12.85
C GLN A 133 -14.63 -11.61 -12.39
N PHE A 134 -13.45 -11.90 -11.84
CA PHE A 134 -12.50 -10.87 -11.41
C PHE A 134 -11.90 -10.11 -12.60
N ILE A 135 -11.56 -10.81 -13.68
CA ILE A 135 -11.08 -10.19 -14.93
C ILE A 135 -12.15 -9.23 -15.50
N ASN A 136 -13.40 -9.68 -15.57
CA ASN A 136 -14.52 -8.85 -16.04
C ASN A 136 -14.78 -7.64 -15.15
N ALA A 137 -14.47 -7.74 -13.85
CA ALA A 137 -14.55 -6.64 -12.90
C ALA A 137 -13.44 -5.60 -13.12
N LEU A 138 -12.21 -6.04 -13.40
CA LEU A 138 -11.09 -5.15 -13.69
C LEU A 138 -11.31 -4.34 -14.98
N GLN A 139 -11.98 -4.92 -15.98
CA GLN A 139 -12.23 -4.25 -17.26
C GLN A 139 -13.34 -3.19 -17.23
N GLN A 140 -14.08 -3.03 -16.12
CA GLN A 140 -15.19 -2.08 -16.06
C GLN A 140 -14.71 -0.62 -16.07
N PRO A 141 -15.49 0.31 -16.63
CA PRO A 141 -15.25 1.73 -16.38
C PRO A 141 -15.55 2.04 -14.91
N ASP A 142 -14.83 3.02 -14.34
CA ASP A 142 -15.05 3.54 -12.98
C ASP A 142 -14.94 2.52 -11.82
N VAL A 143 -13.91 1.65 -11.85
CA VAL A 143 -13.70 0.64 -10.81
C VAL A 143 -13.39 1.29 -9.46
N PHE A 144 -14.15 0.90 -8.45
CA PHE A 144 -13.76 1.03 -7.05
C PHE A 144 -13.90 -0.33 -6.39
N MET A 145 -12.80 -0.91 -5.96
CA MET A 145 -12.74 -2.26 -5.39
C MET A 145 -12.00 -2.22 -4.06
N VAL A 146 -12.55 -2.86 -3.05
CA VAL A 146 -11.96 -2.98 -1.72
C VAL A 146 -11.87 -4.46 -1.39
N ILE A 147 -10.69 -4.89 -0.94
CA ILE A 147 -10.35 -6.28 -0.67
C ILE A 147 -9.74 -6.36 0.73
N SER A 148 -10.39 -7.07 1.63
CA SER A 148 -9.92 -7.27 3.00
C SER A 148 -9.84 -8.74 3.38
N ALA A 149 -10.77 -9.54 2.86
CA ALA A 149 -10.92 -10.95 3.12
C ALA A 149 -11.66 -11.58 1.94
N PRO A 150 -11.01 -11.75 0.78
CA PRO A 150 -11.64 -12.39 -0.36
C PRO A 150 -12.07 -13.79 0.02
N ASN A 151 -13.25 -14.20 -0.43
CA ASN A 151 -13.64 -15.60 -0.33
C ASN A 151 -12.74 -16.37 -1.31
N THR A 152 -11.66 -16.97 -0.80
CA THR A 152 -10.49 -17.45 -1.56
C THR A 152 -10.82 -18.53 -2.58
N ASP A 153 -12.00 -19.12 -2.49
CA ASP A 153 -12.37 -20.27 -3.30
C ASP A 153 -13.01 -19.90 -4.65
N LYS A 154 -13.25 -18.59 -4.94
CA LYS A 154 -14.04 -18.21 -6.13
C LYS A 154 -13.48 -17.08 -7.00
N LEU A 155 -12.66 -16.16 -6.49
CA LEU A 155 -12.23 -14.97 -7.26
C LEU A 155 -10.73 -14.93 -7.59
N PHE A 156 -9.88 -15.00 -6.57
CA PHE A 156 -8.43 -15.18 -6.63
C PHE A 156 -7.94 -15.57 -5.22
N SER A 157 -6.76 -16.19 -5.10
CA SER A 157 -6.11 -16.49 -3.81
C SER A 157 -5.07 -15.42 -3.45
N TRP A 158 -4.89 -15.12 -2.17
CA TRP A 158 -3.77 -14.26 -1.73
C TRP A 158 -2.40 -14.83 -2.12
N ASP A 159 -2.25 -16.15 -2.21
CA ASP A 159 -1.01 -16.79 -2.68
C ASP A 159 -0.73 -16.52 -4.16
N SER A 160 -1.78 -16.23 -4.92
CA SER A 160 -1.70 -15.81 -6.33
C SER A 160 -1.49 -14.31 -6.50
N LEU A 161 -1.48 -13.52 -5.42
CA LEU A 161 -1.03 -12.12 -5.44
C LEU A 161 0.48 -12.07 -5.24
N GLN A 162 1.21 -11.50 -6.20
CA GLN A 162 2.55 -11.02 -5.92
C GLN A 162 2.41 -9.76 -5.07
N ASN A 163 2.66 -9.91 -3.78
CA ASN A 163 2.22 -9.00 -2.72
C ASN A 163 3.34 -8.14 -2.13
N LEU A 164 4.53 -8.15 -2.72
CA LEU A 164 5.71 -7.46 -2.20
C LEU A 164 5.90 -6.10 -2.87
N LEU A 165 5.84 -5.03 -2.07
CA LEU A 165 6.25 -3.68 -2.46
C LEU A 165 7.60 -3.34 -1.84
N TYR A 166 8.50 -2.79 -2.65
CA TYR A 166 9.84 -2.39 -2.22
C TYR A 166 10.06 -0.89 -2.37
N ILE A 167 10.45 -0.22 -1.28
CA ILE A 167 10.78 1.21 -1.27
C ILE A 167 12.05 1.43 -0.45
N MET A 168 13.18 1.74 -1.10
CA MET A 168 14.41 2.21 -0.45
C MET A 168 14.93 1.34 0.71
N GLY A 169 15.01 0.02 0.51
CA GLY A 169 15.44 -0.92 1.54
C GLY A 169 14.31 -1.44 2.42
N TRP A 170 13.06 -1.01 2.17
CA TRP A 170 11.89 -1.46 2.92
C TRP A 170 11.04 -2.39 2.07
N ASN A 171 10.79 -3.58 2.61
CA ASN A 171 9.91 -4.59 2.04
C ASN A 171 8.58 -4.57 2.78
N PHE A 172 7.48 -4.48 2.02
CA PHE A 172 6.12 -4.48 2.54
C PHE A 172 5.28 -5.57 1.89
N PHE A 173 4.54 -6.31 2.71
CA PHE A 173 3.64 -7.35 2.27
C PHE A 173 2.18 -6.89 2.33
N MET A 174 1.52 -6.92 1.18
CA MET A 174 0.08 -6.67 1.01
C MET A 174 -0.69 -7.98 1.19
N GLN A 175 -0.71 -8.52 2.41
CA GLN A 175 -1.38 -9.78 2.71
C GLN A 175 -2.20 -9.72 3.99
N GLN A 176 -3.28 -10.50 4.01
CA GLN A 176 -4.28 -10.49 5.08
C GLN A 176 -3.77 -10.98 6.44
N SER A 177 -2.69 -11.75 6.56
CA SER A 177 -2.04 -11.97 7.87
C SER A 177 -0.68 -12.67 7.75
N PHE A 178 0.15 -12.51 8.77
CA PHE A 178 1.31 -13.37 9.06
C PHE A 178 0.94 -14.45 10.10
N LYS A 179 -0.34 -14.85 10.21
CA LYS A 179 -0.74 -15.78 11.26
C LYS A 179 -0.28 -17.19 10.90
N THR A 180 0.42 -17.83 11.84
CA THR A 180 0.49 -19.28 11.88
C THR A 180 -0.88 -19.81 12.35
N ALA A 181 -1.24 -21.04 11.96
CA ALA A 181 -2.57 -21.61 12.20
C ALA A 181 -3.03 -21.61 13.68
N SER A 182 -2.13 -21.45 14.65
CA SER A 182 -2.43 -21.41 16.08
C SER A 182 -2.84 -20.02 16.62
N GLU A 183 -2.55 -18.92 15.92
CA GLU A 183 -2.85 -17.55 16.37
C GLU A 183 -4.23 -17.04 15.90
N ALA A 184 -4.94 -17.86 15.11
CA ALA A 184 -6.27 -17.55 14.60
C ALA A 184 -7.39 -17.70 15.66
N GLN A 185 -7.12 -18.31 16.82
CA GLN A 185 -8.20 -18.69 17.76
C GLN A 185 -8.59 -17.62 18.80
N ASN A 186 -7.79 -16.59 19.06
CA ASN A 186 -8.01 -15.68 20.20
C ASN A 186 -8.06 -14.19 19.84
N ASP A 187 -8.16 -13.84 18.56
CA ASP A 187 -8.20 -12.46 18.12
C ASP A 187 -9.63 -12.06 17.75
N ASP A 188 -9.95 -10.79 17.95
CA ASP A 188 -11.19 -10.18 17.49
C ASP A 188 -11.22 -10.23 15.95
N ASP A 189 -11.78 -11.32 15.42
CA ASP A 189 -11.89 -11.71 13.99
C ASP A 189 -12.74 -10.72 13.15
N SER A 190 -13.05 -9.54 13.72
CA SER A 190 -13.88 -8.46 13.16
C SER A 190 -13.08 -7.32 12.52
N LYS A 191 -11.75 -7.26 12.67
CA LYS A 191 -10.93 -6.20 12.05
C LYS A 191 -10.11 -6.72 10.87
N PRO A 192 -10.20 -6.09 9.69
CA PRO A 192 -9.36 -6.48 8.56
C PRO A 192 -7.90 -6.11 8.85
N ASN A 193 -7.02 -7.10 8.78
CA ASN A 193 -5.59 -6.90 9.02
C ASN A 193 -4.93 -6.03 7.93
N THR A 194 -5.24 -6.26 6.66
CA THR A 194 -4.72 -5.48 5.54
C THR A 194 -5.84 -5.29 4.54
N VAL A 195 -6.01 -4.06 4.05
CA VAL A 195 -7.07 -3.72 3.08
C VAL A 195 -6.43 -3.18 1.80
N LEU A 196 -6.69 -3.83 0.68
CA LEU A 196 -6.28 -3.40 -0.65
C LEU A 196 -7.44 -2.68 -1.34
N ILE A 197 -7.18 -1.50 -1.89
CA ILE A 197 -8.14 -0.66 -2.58
C ILE A 197 -7.63 -0.37 -3.98
N LEU A 198 -8.45 -0.64 -5.00
CA LEU A 198 -8.21 -0.20 -6.38
C LEU A 198 -9.22 0.91 -6.68
N LYS A 199 -8.72 2.10 -7.01
CA LYS A 199 -9.57 3.27 -7.31
C LYS A 199 -9.22 3.82 -8.69
N PHE A 200 -10.17 3.62 -9.62
CA PHE A 200 -10.16 4.11 -11.00
C PHE A 200 -11.47 4.85 -11.33
N ASN A 201 -12.23 5.18 -10.29
CA ASN A 201 -13.43 5.99 -10.39
C ASN A 201 -13.04 7.47 -10.40
N SER A 202 -13.27 8.13 -11.53
CA SER A 202 -12.94 9.56 -11.71
C SER A 202 -14.04 10.50 -11.20
N LYS A 203 -15.18 9.97 -10.76
CA LYS A 203 -16.37 10.75 -10.41
C LYS A 203 -16.44 11.09 -8.92
N LYS A 204 -15.84 10.26 -8.08
CA LYS A 204 -15.91 10.37 -6.62
C LYS A 204 -14.55 10.11 -5.99
N SER A 205 -14.29 10.76 -4.86
CA SER A 205 -13.13 10.49 -4.03
C SER A 205 -13.26 9.15 -3.31
N MET A 206 -12.14 8.65 -2.76
CA MET A 206 -12.15 7.42 -1.97
C MET A 206 -13.06 7.59 -0.74
N LYS A 207 -12.99 8.75 -0.09
CA LYS A 207 -13.84 9.09 1.05
C LYS A 207 -15.32 9.11 0.70
N GLU A 208 -15.69 9.68 -0.45
CA GLU A 208 -17.08 9.68 -0.92
C GLU A 208 -17.57 8.26 -1.24
N LEU A 209 -16.72 7.41 -1.83
CA LEU A 209 -17.04 6.03 -2.20
C LEU A 209 -17.16 5.10 -0.97
N VAL A 210 -16.38 5.37 0.08
CA VAL A 210 -16.49 4.68 1.38
C VAL A 210 -17.64 5.23 2.21
N GLY A 211 -17.88 6.54 2.21
CA GLY A 211 -18.93 7.19 3.00
C GLY A 211 -20.33 7.07 2.41
N THR A 212 -20.53 6.39 1.28
CA THR A 212 -21.87 6.23 0.70
C THR A 212 -22.69 5.25 1.57
N ASP A 213 -23.75 5.75 2.23
CA ASP A 213 -24.60 4.98 3.15
C ASP A 213 -25.08 3.64 2.55
N SER A 214 -24.93 2.57 3.35
CA SER A 214 -25.32 1.16 3.13
C SER A 214 -26.67 0.95 2.37
N ALA A 215 -26.97 -0.14 1.66
CA ALA A 215 -26.84 -1.55 2.03
C ALA A 215 -25.60 -2.24 1.43
N ALA A 216 -24.67 -2.52 2.34
CA ALA A 216 -23.39 -3.23 2.24
C ALA A 216 -22.29 -2.71 1.31
N THR A 217 -22.51 -1.89 0.27
CA THR A 217 -21.51 -0.99 -0.39
C THR A 217 -21.88 -0.74 -1.86
N LYS A 218 -23.04 -0.11 -2.10
CA LYS A 218 -23.47 0.21 -3.47
C LYS A 218 -22.39 1.02 -4.20
N GLY A 219 -21.74 0.41 -5.18
CA GLY A 219 -20.67 1.00 -5.97
C GLY A 219 -19.31 0.32 -5.83
N TRP A 220 -19.10 -0.49 -4.78
CA TRP A 220 -17.88 -1.31 -4.70
C TRP A 220 -18.03 -2.54 -5.58
N VAL A 221 -17.11 -2.67 -6.53
CA VAL A 221 -17.05 -3.78 -7.46
C VAL A 221 -16.69 -5.04 -6.67
N LEU A 222 -17.54 -6.07 -6.75
CA LEU A 222 -17.38 -7.35 -6.05
C LEU A 222 -17.30 -7.24 -4.51
N GLY A 223 -17.89 -6.21 -3.89
CA GLY A 223 -17.81 -5.94 -2.45
C GLY A 223 -18.05 -7.17 -1.55
N ASN A 224 -19.21 -7.82 -1.66
CA ASN A 224 -19.56 -9.02 -0.86
C ASN A 224 -18.70 -10.25 -1.15
N ALA A 225 -18.01 -10.29 -2.30
CA ALA A 225 -17.17 -11.43 -2.67
C ALA A 225 -15.71 -11.22 -2.24
N LEU A 226 -15.30 -9.97 -2.03
CA LEU A 226 -13.95 -9.56 -1.65
C LEU A 226 -13.80 -9.23 -0.15
N ASN A 227 -14.92 -9.24 0.58
CA ASN A 227 -14.98 -8.91 2.00
C ASN A 227 -16.01 -9.79 2.71
N LYS A 228 -15.65 -10.30 3.90
CA LYS A 228 -16.51 -11.15 4.75
C LYS A 228 -17.75 -10.37 5.23
N ASP A 229 -17.53 -9.20 5.82
CA ASP A 229 -18.56 -8.24 6.15
C ASP A 229 -18.15 -6.87 5.61
N VAL A 230 -18.88 -6.43 4.59
CA VAL A 230 -18.55 -5.18 3.93
C VAL A 230 -18.91 -3.96 4.77
N SER A 231 -19.93 -4.05 5.63
CA SER A 231 -20.33 -2.94 6.50
C SER A 231 -19.29 -2.72 7.60
N GLU A 232 -18.70 -3.79 8.13
CA GLU A 232 -17.57 -3.71 9.07
C GLU A 232 -16.34 -3.07 8.42
N VAL A 233 -16.00 -3.48 7.20
CA VAL A 233 -14.88 -2.89 6.44
C VAL A 233 -15.14 -1.42 6.11
N GLN A 234 -16.37 -1.06 5.76
CA GLN A 234 -16.77 0.33 5.50
C GLN A 234 -16.61 1.18 6.76
N LYS A 235 -17.11 0.70 7.92
CA LYS A 235 -16.95 1.38 9.21
C LYS A 235 -15.46 1.56 9.54
N TRP A 236 -14.69 0.49 9.38
CA TRP A 236 -13.25 0.51 9.60
C TRP A 236 -12.56 1.54 8.70
N LEU A 237 -12.89 1.62 7.41
CA LEU A 237 -12.33 2.61 6.48
C LEU A 237 -12.73 4.04 6.84
N ASN A 238 -13.99 4.27 7.25
CA ASN A 238 -14.44 5.59 7.71
C ASN A 238 -13.65 6.03 8.95
N ASP A 239 -13.32 5.11 9.85
CA ASP A 239 -12.45 5.39 10.99
C ASP A 239 -10.99 5.58 10.55
N TYR A 240 -10.51 4.77 9.59
CA TYR A 240 -9.14 4.83 9.06
C TYR A 240 -8.84 6.13 8.30
N PHE A 241 -9.86 6.75 7.71
CA PHE A 241 -9.74 8.01 6.96
C PHE A 241 -9.86 9.26 7.84
N LYS A 242 -10.00 9.10 9.15
CA LYS A 242 -9.95 10.24 10.07
C LYS A 242 -8.54 10.79 10.14
N THR A 243 -8.45 12.11 10.08
CA THR A 243 -7.19 12.85 10.20
C THR A 243 -6.84 13.00 11.68
N PRO A 244 -5.57 12.85 12.07
CA PRO A 244 -5.10 13.21 13.40
C PRO A 244 -5.28 14.72 13.67
N ASP A 245 -5.60 15.08 14.92
CA ASP A 245 -5.82 16.48 15.31
C ASP A 245 -4.50 17.25 15.50
N ASP A 246 -3.40 16.56 15.82
CA ASP A 246 -2.08 17.16 16.00
C ASP A 246 -1.47 17.59 14.64
N GLU A 247 -0.96 18.82 14.56
CA GLU A 247 -0.47 19.40 13.30
C GLU A 247 0.83 18.76 12.79
N GLU A 248 1.76 18.40 13.70
CA GLU A 248 3.03 17.76 13.32
C GLU A 248 2.79 16.36 12.77
N VAL A 249 1.86 15.65 13.39
CA VAL A 249 1.43 14.31 13.00
C VAL A 249 0.65 14.39 11.70
N LYS A 250 -0.28 15.35 11.57
CA LYS A 250 -1.07 15.56 10.37
C LYS A 250 -0.20 15.72 9.12
N ALA A 251 0.97 16.37 9.24
CA ALA A 251 1.92 16.51 8.13
C ALA A 251 2.42 15.16 7.57
N LEU A 252 2.51 14.11 8.40
CA LEU A 252 2.83 12.75 7.94
C LEU A 252 1.72 12.13 7.08
N TYR A 253 0.48 12.57 7.27
CA TYR A 253 -0.71 12.06 6.60
C TYR A 253 -1.16 12.92 5.42
N ASP A 254 -0.54 14.07 5.16
CA ASP A 254 -1.02 15.03 4.15
C ASP A 254 -1.17 14.39 2.75
N LYS A 255 -0.20 13.57 2.31
CA LYS A 255 -0.32 12.84 1.02
C LYS A 255 -1.48 11.84 1.03
N PHE A 256 -1.67 11.11 2.13
CA PHE A 256 -2.77 10.17 2.29
C PHE A 256 -4.13 10.87 2.24
N ASN A 257 -4.30 11.91 3.05
CA ASN A 257 -5.52 12.70 3.13
C ASN A 257 -5.85 13.34 1.77
N THR A 258 -4.85 13.88 1.08
CA THR A 258 -5.00 14.42 -0.27
C THR A 258 -5.51 13.36 -1.23
N VAL A 259 -4.91 12.16 -1.23
CA VAL A 259 -5.32 11.06 -2.12
C VAL A 259 -6.72 10.54 -1.80
N VAL A 260 -7.07 10.43 -0.52
CA VAL A 260 -8.38 9.96 -0.07
C VAL A 260 -9.51 10.93 -0.49
N GLU A 261 -9.22 12.23 -0.52
CA GLU A 261 -10.15 13.29 -0.93
C GLU A 261 -10.12 13.59 -2.44
N ASP A 262 -9.09 13.17 -3.17
CA ASP A 262 -8.94 13.46 -4.60
C ASP A 262 -9.80 12.54 -5.50
N LYS A 263 -10.77 13.16 -6.17
CA LYS A 263 -11.65 12.52 -7.15
C LYS A 263 -10.92 12.06 -8.42
N ASN A 264 -9.81 12.71 -8.76
CA ASN A 264 -9.03 12.44 -9.97
C ASN A 264 -7.87 11.45 -9.74
N TRP A 265 -7.49 11.20 -8.49
CA TRP A 265 -6.44 10.24 -8.20
C TRP A 265 -6.82 8.84 -8.70
N ASN A 266 -5.94 8.16 -9.41
CA ASN A 266 -6.14 6.78 -9.85
C ASN A 266 -4.94 5.93 -9.44
N GLY A 267 -5.21 4.77 -8.86
CA GLY A 267 -4.15 3.90 -8.38
C GLY A 267 -4.64 2.86 -7.40
N ILE A 268 -3.66 2.34 -6.66
CA ILE A 268 -3.84 1.24 -5.73
C ILE A 268 -3.36 1.70 -4.36
N MET A 269 -4.14 1.41 -3.33
CA MET A 269 -3.81 1.73 -1.95
C MET A 269 -3.87 0.46 -1.12
N CYS A 270 -2.82 0.14 -0.39
CA CYS A 270 -2.81 -0.90 0.62
C CYS A 270 -2.76 -0.25 2.00
N LEU A 271 -3.71 -0.57 2.86
CA LEU A 271 -3.83 -0.06 4.22
C LEU A 271 -3.40 -1.12 5.21
N ASN A 272 -2.74 -0.70 6.28
CA ASN A 272 -2.25 -1.57 7.36
C ASN A 272 -1.39 -2.76 6.85
N ALA A 273 -0.46 -2.48 5.94
CA ALA A 273 0.39 -3.51 5.35
C ALA A 273 1.50 -3.95 6.32
N THR A 274 1.96 -5.20 6.19
CA THR A 274 3.01 -5.74 7.07
C THR A 274 4.40 -5.35 6.55
N ILE A 275 5.34 -5.10 7.46
CA ILE A 275 6.74 -4.82 7.15
C ILE A 275 7.54 -6.12 7.25
N ASP A 276 8.43 -6.38 6.31
CA ASP A 276 9.40 -7.46 6.44
C ASP A 276 10.59 -7.04 7.31
N PHE A 277 10.65 -7.58 8.53
CA PHE A 277 11.76 -7.32 9.45
C PHE A 277 13.08 -7.93 9.00
N LYS A 278 13.07 -8.95 8.14
CA LYS A 278 14.29 -9.63 7.69
C LYS A 278 15.13 -8.75 6.77
N ASP A 279 14.51 -7.92 5.96
CA ASP A 279 15.19 -7.14 4.93
C ASP A 279 15.28 -5.64 5.26
N LEU A 280 14.90 -5.24 6.48
CA LEU A 280 15.09 -3.85 6.93
C LEU A 280 16.56 -3.43 6.90
N PRO A 281 16.84 -2.13 6.65
CA PRO A 281 18.19 -1.58 6.77
C PRO A 281 18.77 -1.91 8.15
N SER A 282 20.04 -2.35 8.18
CA SER A 282 20.66 -2.86 9.42
C SER A 282 20.52 -1.90 10.61
N PRO A 283 20.79 -0.59 10.51
CA PRO A 283 20.61 0.31 11.66
C PRO A 283 19.17 0.33 12.19
N VAL A 284 18.17 0.30 11.30
CA VAL A 284 16.75 0.27 11.66
C VAL A 284 16.39 -1.03 12.37
N LYS A 285 16.87 -2.18 11.84
CA LYS A 285 16.66 -3.49 12.45
C LYS A 285 17.15 -3.57 13.90
N ALA A 286 18.23 -2.86 14.24
CA ALA A 286 18.74 -2.85 15.61
C ALA A 286 17.83 -2.09 16.57
N VAL A 287 17.30 -0.97 16.09
CA VAL A 287 16.36 -0.15 16.88
C VAL A 287 15.04 -0.89 17.09
N CYS A 288 14.60 -1.71 16.14
CA CYS A 288 13.41 -2.56 16.30
C CYS A 288 13.44 -3.46 17.56
N GLY A 289 14.61 -3.79 18.11
CA GLY A 289 14.72 -4.56 19.35
C GLY A 289 14.14 -3.87 20.60
N GLY A 290 13.91 -2.56 20.56
CA GLY A 290 13.29 -1.79 21.65
C GLY A 290 11.80 -1.54 21.48
N MET A 291 11.15 -2.11 20.45
CA MET A 291 9.71 -1.93 20.19
C MET A 291 8.87 -2.98 20.92
N LYS A 292 7.74 -2.56 21.49
CA LYS A 292 6.77 -3.48 22.12
C LYS A 292 5.81 -4.04 21.08
N ASP A 293 5.57 -5.36 21.14
CA ASP A 293 4.69 -6.10 20.22
C ASP A 293 4.92 -5.69 18.76
N ILE A 294 6.18 -5.68 18.32
CA ILE A 294 6.59 -5.11 17.03
C ILE A 294 5.79 -5.64 15.84
N LEU A 295 5.45 -6.93 15.84
CA LEU A 295 4.66 -7.57 14.77
C LEU A 295 3.23 -6.99 14.69
N LYS A 296 2.70 -6.46 15.79
CA LYS A 296 1.38 -5.85 15.86
C LYS A 296 1.46 -4.34 15.64
N ASN A 297 2.42 -3.67 16.27
CA ASN A 297 2.46 -2.22 16.41
C ASN A 297 3.31 -1.51 15.35
N PHE A 298 4.20 -2.19 14.64
CA PHE A 298 5.01 -1.57 13.58
C PHE A 298 4.54 -2.04 12.20
N ARG A 299 3.77 -1.19 11.53
CA ARG A 299 3.12 -1.50 10.25
C ARG A 299 3.17 -0.30 9.31
N ALA A 300 2.96 -0.54 8.02
CA ALA A 300 2.68 0.53 7.08
C ALA A 300 1.21 0.93 7.23
N HIS A 301 0.94 2.14 7.70
CA HIS A 301 -0.40 2.71 7.73
C HIS A 301 -1.02 2.66 6.34
N HIS A 302 -0.29 3.14 5.35
CA HIS A 302 -0.72 3.06 3.97
C HIS A 302 0.48 2.95 3.02
N LEU A 303 0.24 2.33 1.88
CA LEU A 303 1.14 2.26 0.74
C LEU A 303 0.32 2.53 -0.51
N GLY A 304 0.70 3.55 -1.27
CA GLY A 304 0.07 3.90 -2.52
C GLY A 304 0.96 3.59 -3.71
N VAL A 305 0.35 3.01 -4.75
CA VAL A 305 0.92 2.88 -6.09
C VAL A 305 0.11 3.80 -7.00
N GLU A 306 0.75 4.84 -7.52
CA GLU A 306 0.12 5.69 -8.53
C GLU A 306 0.11 4.97 -9.89
N LEU A 307 -0.92 5.23 -10.70
CA LEU A 307 -1.06 4.63 -12.01
C LEU A 307 0.23 4.85 -12.83
N SER A 308 0.78 3.74 -13.31
CA SER A 308 2.07 3.73 -14.00
C SER A 308 1.89 3.95 -15.49
N GLN A 309 2.88 4.60 -16.10
CA GLN A 309 2.94 4.73 -17.55
C GLN A 309 3.26 3.37 -18.18
N THR A 310 2.85 3.18 -19.43
CA THR A 310 3.17 1.99 -20.22
C THR A 310 3.90 2.41 -21.49
N ASP A 311 4.78 1.56 -21.98
CA ASP A 311 5.52 1.76 -23.22
C ASP A 311 5.61 0.45 -24.00
N ALA A 312 5.75 0.54 -25.32
CA ALA A 312 6.01 -0.62 -26.15
C ALA A 312 7.51 -0.91 -26.13
N ASN A 313 7.89 -2.13 -25.75
CA ASN A 313 9.26 -2.58 -25.85
C ASN A 313 9.71 -2.52 -27.32
N LYS A 314 10.71 -1.69 -27.60
CA LYS A 314 11.19 -1.43 -28.97
C LYS A 314 11.75 -2.66 -29.69
N SER A 315 12.16 -3.69 -28.95
CA SER A 315 12.74 -4.91 -29.50
C SER A 315 11.73 -6.03 -29.69
N THR A 316 10.70 -6.10 -28.85
CA THR A 316 9.71 -7.20 -28.88
C THR A 316 8.32 -6.76 -29.32
N GLY A 317 8.05 -5.45 -29.36
CA GLY A 317 6.71 -4.88 -29.57
C GLY A 317 5.75 -5.09 -28.40
N ALA A 318 6.18 -5.75 -27.33
CA ALA A 318 5.36 -6.08 -26.17
C ALA A 318 5.10 -4.83 -25.31
N MET A 319 3.87 -4.65 -24.83
CA MET A 319 3.55 -3.60 -23.87
C MET A 319 4.17 -3.91 -22.51
N GLU A 320 4.88 -2.94 -21.95
CA GLU A 320 5.54 -3.01 -20.66
C GLU A 320 5.12 -1.84 -19.76
N MET A 321 5.19 -2.04 -18.45
CA MET A 321 4.93 -1.00 -17.46
C MET A 321 6.23 -0.32 -17.07
N LEU A 322 6.25 1.01 -17.09
CA LEU A 322 7.34 1.79 -16.53
C LEU A 322 7.28 1.77 -15.00
N LYS A 323 8.41 2.09 -14.36
CA LYS A 323 8.51 2.12 -12.91
C LYS A 323 7.37 2.96 -12.28
N SER A 324 6.69 2.37 -11.31
CA SER A 324 5.59 3.00 -10.58
C SER A 324 6.10 4.06 -9.62
N ASN A 325 5.27 5.07 -9.40
CA ASN A 325 5.50 6.04 -8.35
C ASN A 325 4.83 5.58 -7.05
N LEU A 326 5.62 5.41 -5.99
CA LEU A 326 5.17 4.87 -4.71
C LEU A 326 5.15 5.94 -3.63
N PHE A 327 4.23 5.83 -2.68
CA PHE A 327 4.22 6.63 -1.46
C PHE A 327 3.68 5.81 -0.30
N GLY A 328 3.89 6.25 0.93
CA GLY A 328 3.36 5.54 2.09
C GLY A 328 3.92 6.04 3.40
N LEU A 329 3.40 5.50 4.49
CA LEU A 329 3.83 5.83 5.84
C LEU A 329 3.97 4.54 6.65
N ALA A 330 5.18 4.24 7.08
CA ALA A 330 5.44 3.23 8.10
C ALA A 330 5.56 3.91 9.46
N LEU A 331 4.81 3.43 10.44
CA LEU A 331 4.80 4.02 11.78
C LEU A 331 4.76 2.95 12.86
N TYR A 332 5.47 3.24 13.94
CA TYR A 332 5.37 2.59 15.23
C TYR A 332 5.23 3.69 16.28
N ASP A 333 4.26 3.51 17.17
CA ASP A 333 4.03 4.35 18.34
C ASP A 333 3.86 3.44 19.56
N ASP A 334 4.56 3.73 20.65
CA ASP A 334 4.40 3.07 21.94
C ASP A 334 3.03 3.42 22.56
N ASP A 335 2.47 2.52 23.38
CA ASP A 335 1.15 2.69 23.98
C ASP A 335 1.05 3.95 24.87
N SER A 336 2.17 4.38 25.46
CA SER A 336 2.25 5.65 26.22
C SER A 336 2.03 6.90 25.34
N ILE A 337 2.06 6.76 24.01
CA ILE A 337 1.78 7.81 23.04
C ILE A 337 0.36 7.66 22.47
N LYS A 338 -0.25 6.46 22.52
CA LYS A 338 -1.55 6.16 21.89
C LYS A 338 -2.77 6.78 22.60
N SER A 339 -2.65 7.23 23.85
CA SER A 339 -3.80 7.67 24.67
C SER A 339 -4.37 9.05 24.31
N THR A 340 -3.71 9.84 23.46
CA THR A 340 -4.19 11.14 22.94
C THR A 340 -5.04 11.03 21.67
N LEU A 341 -5.28 9.82 21.16
CA LEU A 341 -5.66 9.58 19.77
C LEU A 341 -6.95 8.77 19.62
N GLN A 342 -8.05 9.26 20.21
CA GLN A 342 -9.36 8.70 19.90
C GLN A 342 -9.81 9.14 18.50
N GLY A 343 -9.53 8.32 17.48
CA GLY A 343 -10.25 8.44 16.20
C GLY A 343 -9.56 7.90 14.96
N ALA A 344 -8.23 7.89 14.86
CA ALA A 344 -7.50 7.35 13.71
C ALA A 344 -6.84 6.02 14.09
N GLY A 345 -6.50 5.17 13.11
CA GLY A 345 -5.56 4.05 13.32
C GLY A 345 -4.24 4.51 13.96
N PRO A 346 -3.32 3.60 14.32
CA PRO A 346 -2.17 3.89 15.19
C PRO A 346 -1.49 5.18 14.73
N SER A 347 -1.45 6.13 15.66
CA SER A 347 -1.10 7.51 15.43
C SER A 347 -0.04 7.93 16.46
N PRO A 348 0.77 8.94 16.14
CA PRO A 348 1.55 9.70 17.10
C PRO A 348 0.79 10.95 17.59
N ASP A 349 1.14 11.39 18.80
CA ASP A 349 1.16 12.78 19.27
C ASP A 349 2.57 12.98 19.83
N LEU A 350 3.30 13.94 19.29
CA LEU A 350 4.76 14.01 19.36
C LEU A 350 5.29 14.89 20.50
N ALA A 351 4.42 15.59 21.24
CA ALA A 351 4.86 16.59 22.22
C ALA A 351 4.36 16.40 23.65
N THR A 352 3.30 15.61 23.89
CA THR A 352 2.82 15.39 25.26
C THR A 352 2.39 13.97 25.48
N MET A 353 3.24 13.17 26.15
CA MET A 353 2.87 12.14 27.14
C MET A 353 4.15 11.55 27.75
N VAL A 354 4.56 12.16 28.88
CA VAL A 354 5.43 11.56 29.88
C VAL A 354 4.54 10.62 30.68
N GLN A 355 4.41 9.37 30.27
CA GLN A 355 3.99 8.33 31.21
C GLN A 355 5.19 7.45 31.53
N ASP A 356 5.56 7.53 32.81
CA ASP A 356 6.65 6.81 33.45
C ASP A 356 6.52 5.32 33.20
N ASP A 357 7.33 4.80 32.29
CA ASP A 357 7.53 3.37 32.19
C ASP A 357 8.53 3.03 33.31
N PRO A 358 8.17 2.27 34.36
CA PRO A 358 8.96 2.18 35.58
C PRO A 358 10.41 1.82 35.25
N ALA A 359 11.33 2.66 35.73
CA ALA A 359 12.75 2.45 35.52
C ALA A 359 13.17 1.11 36.13
N PRO A 360 14.07 0.36 35.48
CA PRO A 360 14.44 -0.99 35.90
C PRO A 360 14.75 -1.07 37.39
N ALA A 361 14.28 -2.14 38.05
CA ALA A 361 14.47 -2.34 39.49
C ALA A 361 15.96 -2.52 39.88
N ASP A 362 16.79 -2.96 38.93
CA ASP A 362 18.21 -3.24 39.11
C ASP A 362 19.12 -2.20 38.41
N LYS A 363 20.44 -2.32 38.58
CA LYS A 363 21.47 -1.59 37.79
C LYS A 363 21.48 -1.94 36.30
N SER A 364 20.36 -2.42 35.77
CA SER A 364 20.18 -2.78 34.38
C SER A 364 19.76 -1.57 33.55
N PHE A 365 19.91 -1.72 32.25
CA PHE A 365 19.62 -0.72 31.25
C PHE A 365 18.32 -1.07 30.52
N LYS A 366 17.49 -0.08 30.21
CA LYS A 366 16.24 -0.25 29.45
C LYS A 366 16.34 0.54 28.15
N PHE A 367 16.22 -0.16 27.03
CA PHE A 367 16.21 0.40 25.69
C PHE A 367 14.80 0.31 25.14
N GLN A 368 14.18 1.44 24.83
CA GLN A 368 12.79 1.48 24.41
C GLN A 368 12.59 2.47 23.27
N VAL A 369 12.03 2.00 22.16
CA VAL A 369 11.59 2.87 21.09
C VAL A 369 10.25 3.46 21.49
N LYS A 370 10.15 4.79 21.43
CA LYS A 370 8.92 5.53 21.72
C LYS A 370 8.11 5.73 20.47
N TYR A 371 8.74 6.19 19.39
CA TYR A 371 8.13 6.15 18.08
C TYR A 371 9.18 5.95 16.98
N MET A 372 8.71 5.50 15.82
CA MET A 372 9.48 5.49 14.58
C MET A 372 8.53 5.76 13.42
N HIS A 373 8.75 6.84 12.69
CA HIS A 373 7.95 7.22 11.52
C HIS A 373 8.85 7.30 10.30
N VAL A 374 8.40 6.68 9.21
CA VAL A 374 9.09 6.68 7.93
C VAL A 374 8.08 7.04 6.85
N LEU A 375 8.18 8.27 6.36
CA LEU A 375 7.35 8.79 5.28
C LEU A 375 8.06 8.57 3.95
N PHE A 376 7.35 7.93 3.03
CA PHE A 376 7.79 7.71 1.66
C PHE A 376 7.00 8.59 0.72
N LEU A 377 7.68 9.40 -0.08
CA LEU A 377 7.10 10.17 -1.18
C LEU A 377 7.93 9.95 -2.42
N GLN A 378 7.25 9.79 -3.55
CA GLN A 378 7.89 9.62 -4.86
C GLN A 378 8.93 8.49 -4.90
N SER A 379 8.61 7.36 -4.27
CA SER A 379 9.48 6.19 -4.11
C SER A 379 10.79 6.44 -3.34
N LYS A 380 10.84 7.51 -2.54
CA LYS A 380 11.99 7.91 -1.71
C LYS A 380 11.55 8.11 -0.25
N ILE A 381 12.49 7.99 0.69
CA ILE A 381 12.26 8.38 2.10
C ILE A 381 12.26 9.91 2.18
N ALA A 382 11.11 10.51 2.42
CA ALA A 382 10.93 11.95 2.56
C ALA A 382 11.20 12.43 3.99
N LYS A 383 10.76 11.66 5.00
CA LYS A 383 11.01 11.93 6.42
C LYS A 383 11.30 10.62 7.14
N PHE A 384 12.26 10.67 8.04
CA PHE A 384 12.53 9.63 9.02
C PHE A 384 12.67 10.31 10.37
N ASP A 385 11.88 9.88 11.33
CA ASP A 385 11.91 10.38 12.69
C ASP A 385 11.82 9.19 13.64
N CYS A 386 12.67 9.16 14.65
CA CYS A 386 12.68 8.10 15.63
C CYS A 386 13.13 8.64 16.98
N LYS A 387 12.40 8.30 18.03
CA LYS A 387 12.75 8.66 19.40
C LYS A 387 12.92 7.40 20.23
N ILE A 388 14.06 7.32 20.90
CA ILE A 388 14.45 6.18 21.71
C ILE A 388 14.75 6.69 23.11
N TYR A 389 14.18 6.02 24.10
CA TYR A 389 14.49 6.23 25.50
C TYR A 389 15.52 5.23 25.95
N LEU A 390 16.54 5.77 26.62
CA LEU A 390 17.63 4.99 27.15
C LEU A 390 17.76 5.23 28.66
N THR A 391 17.16 4.34 29.43
CA THR A 391 17.05 4.50 30.89
C THR A 391 18.13 3.68 31.59
N THR A 392 18.90 4.35 32.46
CA THR A 392 19.84 3.69 33.36
C THR A 392 19.96 4.40 34.69
N LYS A 393 19.78 3.64 35.78
CA LYS A 393 20.01 4.15 37.14
C LYS A 393 21.49 4.14 37.53
N ALA A 394 22.35 3.54 36.71
CA ALA A 394 23.77 3.43 37.03
C ALA A 394 24.68 3.51 35.81
N LEU A 395 25.78 4.25 35.94
CA LEU A 395 26.92 4.24 35.03
C LEU A 395 28.18 3.99 35.85
N PHE A 396 29.14 3.25 35.30
CA PHE A 396 30.35 2.83 36.03
C PHE A 396 30.08 2.14 37.37
N ARG A 397 28.96 1.42 37.47
CA ARG A 397 28.45 0.72 38.67
C ARG A 397 28.00 1.64 39.81
N GLU A 398 27.96 2.95 39.59
CA GLU A 398 27.51 3.96 40.53
C GLU A 398 26.14 4.51 40.14
N SER A 399 25.35 4.95 41.13
CA SER A 399 24.04 5.54 40.87
C SER A 399 24.18 6.92 40.26
N VAL A 400 23.40 7.20 39.21
CA VAL A 400 23.46 8.46 38.46
C VAL A 400 22.11 9.12 38.33
N LYS A 401 22.12 10.44 38.13
CA LYS A 401 21.05 11.20 37.50
C LYS A 401 21.51 11.69 36.13
N VAL A 402 20.56 11.85 35.22
CA VAL A 402 20.78 12.28 33.84
C VAL A 402 19.95 13.52 33.60
N GLU A 403 20.59 14.52 32.98
CA GLU A 403 19.97 15.74 32.47
C GLU A 403 20.47 15.93 31.03
N GLN A 404 19.59 16.24 30.08
CA GLN A 404 19.98 16.48 28.69
C GLN A 404 19.45 17.83 28.22
N GLU A 405 20.36 18.68 27.75
CA GLU A 405 20.01 20.00 27.26
C GLU A 405 19.17 19.94 25.98
N GLY A 406 18.23 20.86 25.82
CA GLY A 406 17.39 20.97 24.62
C GLY A 406 16.27 19.93 24.51
N THR A 407 16.13 19.03 25.49
CA THR A 407 15.02 18.05 25.53
C THR A 407 14.08 18.35 26.70
N THR A 408 13.00 19.09 26.43
CA THR A 408 11.98 19.38 27.45
C THR A 408 10.60 18.96 26.93
N PRO A 409 9.83 18.15 27.68
CA PRO A 409 10.16 17.58 28.99
C PRO A 409 11.12 16.37 28.92
N GLN A 410 12.06 16.31 29.87
CA GLN A 410 12.78 15.07 30.19
C GLN A 410 11.79 14.06 30.80
N PRO A 411 11.82 12.77 30.39
CA PRO A 411 10.86 11.79 30.88
C PRO A 411 11.10 11.43 32.35
N ASP A 412 12.35 11.21 32.76
CA ASP A 412 12.74 10.97 34.14
C ASP A 412 14.22 11.34 34.38
N GLU A 413 14.66 11.34 35.64
CA GLU A 413 16.03 11.69 36.04
C GLU A 413 17.09 10.64 35.65
N TRP A 414 16.75 9.59 34.90
CA TRP A 414 17.63 8.46 34.57
C TRP A 414 17.67 8.15 33.08
N THR A 415 16.95 8.92 32.27
CA THR A 415 16.70 8.62 30.87
C THR A 415 17.20 9.76 30.00
N PHE A 416 18.04 9.42 29.02
CA PHE A 416 18.34 10.33 27.93
C PHE A 416 17.65 9.88 26.65
N ILE A 417 17.40 10.86 25.79
CA ILE A 417 16.65 10.74 24.56
C ILE A 417 17.64 10.67 23.40
N ILE A 418 17.58 9.57 22.64
CA ILE A 418 18.29 9.40 21.38
C ILE A 418 17.32 9.68 20.24
N LEU A 419 17.73 10.55 19.32
CA LEU A 419 16.97 10.90 18.12
C LEU A 419 17.57 10.23 16.90
N GLY A 420 16.70 9.67 16.06
CA GLY A 420 17.04 9.02 14.81
C GLY A 420 16.80 9.94 13.63
N HIS A 421 17.79 10.03 12.74
CA HIS A 421 17.72 10.81 11.51
C HIS A 421 18.13 9.98 10.30
N TYR A 422 17.62 10.36 9.14
CA TYR A 422 18.02 9.79 7.85
C TYR A 422 18.61 10.88 6.97
N THR A 423 19.81 10.64 6.46
CA THR A 423 20.45 11.48 5.45
C THR A 423 20.32 10.78 4.11
N GLN A 424 19.59 11.42 3.18
CA GLN A 424 19.56 10.97 1.80
C GLN A 424 20.98 11.01 1.20
N PRO A 425 21.34 10.02 0.39
CA PRO A 425 22.63 10.01 -0.27
C PRO A 425 22.66 11.14 -1.33
N THR A 426 23.80 11.81 -1.45
CA THR A 426 24.02 12.85 -2.47
C THR A 426 24.24 12.26 -3.87
N ASP A 427 24.62 10.98 -3.95
CA ASP A 427 24.87 10.20 -5.16
C ASP A 427 24.11 8.85 -5.11
N GLU A 428 24.31 7.94 -6.08
CA GLU A 428 23.70 6.58 -6.16
C GLU A 428 24.03 5.63 -4.97
N GLY A 429 24.51 6.14 -3.84
CA GLY A 429 24.79 5.39 -2.63
C GLY A 429 23.53 5.00 -1.84
N THR A 430 23.72 4.17 -0.82
CA THR A 430 22.68 3.86 0.18
C THR A 430 22.58 4.99 1.19
N GLY A 431 21.37 5.49 1.47
CA GLY A 431 21.16 6.50 2.51
C GLY A 431 21.61 6.04 3.89
N LYS A 432 21.88 6.99 4.79
CA LYS A 432 22.46 6.72 6.11
C LYS A 432 21.47 7.03 7.21
N TYR A 433 21.33 6.09 8.14
CA TYR A 433 20.60 6.28 9.39
C TYR A 433 21.60 6.61 10.50
N SER A 434 21.33 7.66 11.27
CA SER A 434 22.07 8.01 12.48
C SER A 434 21.13 8.05 13.67
N PHE A 435 21.63 7.64 14.83
CA PHE A 435 20.90 7.67 16.11
C PHE A 435 21.81 8.32 17.13
N GLU A 436 21.48 9.55 17.52
CA GLU A 436 22.39 10.42 18.26
C GLU A 436 21.69 11.13 19.42
N ALA A 437 22.45 11.41 20.46
CA ALA A 437 22.06 12.25 21.58
C ALA A 437 23.25 13.12 21.95
N ASP A 438 23.00 14.40 22.18
CA ASP A 438 24.05 15.39 22.47
C ASP A 438 23.86 15.99 23.86
N ASN A 439 24.94 16.50 24.44
CA ASN A 439 24.96 17.29 25.69
C ASN A 439 24.21 16.63 26.85
N ILE A 440 24.60 15.40 27.17
CA ILE A 440 24.04 14.65 28.30
C ILE A 440 24.92 14.87 29.53
N LYS A 441 24.38 15.52 30.54
CA LYS A 441 24.99 15.69 31.85
C LYS A 441 24.60 14.53 32.75
N VAL A 442 25.61 13.89 33.33
CA VAL A 442 25.47 12.74 34.25
C VAL A 442 26.04 13.12 35.60
N THR A 443 25.21 13.11 36.63
CA THR A 443 25.59 13.43 38.01
C THR A 443 25.68 12.15 38.82
N PHE A 444 26.84 11.87 39.42
CA PHE A 444 27.04 10.69 40.26
C PHE A 444 26.62 10.98 41.70
N LEU A 445 25.72 10.18 42.24
CA LEU A 445 25.11 10.46 43.55
C LEU A 445 25.97 10.07 44.74
N LYS A 446 26.98 9.20 44.55
CA LYS A 446 27.77 8.62 45.64
C LYS A 446 29.27 8.55 45.34
N SER A 447 29.71 9.05 44.18
CA SER A 447 31.12 8.90 43.80
C SER A 447 32.00 9.80 44.66
N LYS A 448 33.17 9.28 45.01
CA LYS A 448 34.22 10.05 45.67
C LYS A 448 35.27 10.57 44.69
N ILE A 449 35.13 10.23 43.40
CA ILE A 449 36.14 10.48 42.37
C ILE A 449 35.58 11.39 41.28
N ILE A 450 34.36 11.11 40.79
CA ILE A 450 33.74 11.84 39.69
C ILE A 450 32.37 12.33 40.15
N GLU A 451 32.20 13.63 40.35
CA GLU A 451 30.89 14.20 40.72
C GLU A 451 29.97 14.35 39.50
N GLU A 452 30.53 14.79 38.38
CA GLU A 452 29.80 15.10 37.16
C GLU A 452 30.58 14.66 35.91
N LEU A 453 29.85 14.17 34.92
CA LEU A 453 30.37 13.78 33.61
C LEU A 453 29.44 14.35 32.53
N THR A 454 30.00 15.08 31.57
CA THR A 454 29.27 15.51 30.38
C THR A 454 29.64 14.60 29.21
N LEU A 455 28.64 13.97 28.61
CA LEU A 455 28.75 13.26 27.35
C LEU A 455 28.37 14.24 26.24
N GLU A 456 29.36 14.75 25.51
CA GLU A 456 29.11 15.69 24.39
C GLU A 456 28.25 15.05 23.30
N LYS A 457 28.52 13.77 22.99
CA LYS A 457 27.79 13.02 21.97
C LYS A 457 27.76 11.52 22.25
N VAL A 458 26.58 10.93 22.13
CA VAL A 458 26.34 9.48 22.14
C VAL A 458 25.80 9.08 20.78
N SER A 459 26.43 8.09 20.14
CA SER A 459 26.00 7.55 18.85
C SER A 459 25.77 6.06 18.95
N LEU A 460 24.58 5.61 18.56
CA LEU A 460 24.24 4.19 18.51
C LEU A 460 24.61 3.62 17.14
N ARG A 461 25.63 2.75 17.13
CA ARG A 461 26.06 2.01 15.94
C ARG A 461 25.91 0.52 16.19
N CYS A 462 25.01 -0.10 15.43
CA CYS A 462 24.73 -1.52 15.57
C CYS A 462 25.34 -2.29 14.40
N SER A 463 26.01 -3.40 14.73
CA SER A 463 26.46 -4.39 13.78
C SER A 463 25.82 -5.72 14.16
N PHE A 464 25.29 -6.42 13.16
CA PHE A 464 24.74 -7.75 13.35
C PHE A 464 25.78 -8.77 12.95
N ASN A 465 26.03 -9.75 13.82
CA ASN A 465 26.63 -11.00 13.38
C ASN A 465 25.64 -11.69 12.44
N LYS A 466 26.13 -12.30 11.35
CA LYS A 466 25.30 -13.18 10.52
C LYS A 466 24.65 -14.21 11.43
N ILE A 467 23.33 -14.15 11.58
CA ILE A 467 22.53 -15.19 12.25
C ILE A 467 22.27 -16.29 11.22
#